data_AF-A0A8T5S5Q6-F1
#
_entry.id   AF-A0A8T5S5Q6-F1
#
_cell.length_a   1.000
_cell.length_b   1.000
_cell.length_c   1.000
_cell.angle_alpha   90.00
_cell.angle_beta   90.00
_cell.angle_gamma   90.00
#
_symmetry.space_group_name_H-M   'P 1'
#
loop_
_entity.id
_entity.type
_entity.pdbx_description
1 polymer ?
#
loop_
_entity_poly.entity_id
_entity_poly.type
_entity_poly.pdbx_seq_one_letter_code
_entity_poly.pdbx_strand_id
1 'polypeptide(L)'
;MDVKVFQFNGCNKCFNESLLLKLNSDLNVEYIKDPKTWKEEKIETAVITGYLLPDDKELLSKIRSNANKVIAYGSCTVTGGVFALANQRGHDITPLKGLIDNIIEIEGCLGEVEELLSMINGEELTKPKNLCELCTRRATCDYLDDVHRQIELEDEEPCFNDLGFLCNGFVSRECKERCIDYNTPCRGCKKLVERPGIRMLGMFGTLMGNIEVATEHSVKGATDKLADEDDDVTGSLPDILGNFFRFTLTTSGLPKGRIPSSGTLLEDLFTGRLIEELPLIAGLLGGDKSISFTLKIIETYEQANDIEVSEQAKKYRKDLLTLEEKLHDTIKNENAEQYKEITEEIRKIAGNMNLSNVFFGGFKSKINAEDNLEDYKTHVFEVVEGTYKNGSVEYSIDSEGIIKEIKIREG
;
A
#
# COMPACT_ATOMS: atom_id res chain seq x y z
N MET A 1 11.64 -24.45 16.89
CA MET A 1 11.60 -24.61 15.41
C MET A 1 12.54 -23.60 14.80
N ASP A 2 13.31 -24.01 13.80
CA ASP A 2 14.27 -23.14 13.11
C ASP A 2 13.57 -22.38 11.96
N VAL A 3 13.61 -21.06 12.00
CA VAL A 3 12.96 -20.19 11.02
C VAL A 3 13.99 -19.26 10.40
N LYS A 4 14.04 -19.22 9.07
CA LYS A 4 14.85 -18.24 8.33
C LYS A 4 13.96 -17.29 7.56
N VAL A 5 14.10 -16.00 7.82
CA VAL A 5 13.38 -14.96 7.11
C VAL A 5 14.33 -14.35 6.07
N PHE A 6 13.92 -14.35 4.81
CA PHE A 6 14.69 -13.85 3.68
C PHE A 6 14.05 -12.57 3.15
N GLN A 7 14.82 -11.48 3.15
CA GLN A 7 14.43 -10.24 2.49
C GLN A 7 14.94 -10.24 1.05
N PHE A 8 14.04 -10.30 0.07
CA PHE A 8 14.36 -10.00 -1.32
C PHE A 8 14.27 -8.49 -1.57
N ASN A 9 13.64 -8.06 -2.66
CA ASN A 9 13.61 -6.66 -3.04
C ASN A 9 12.46 -5.90 -2.35
N GLY A 10 12.56 -4.57 -2.28
CA GLY A 10 11.47 -3.69 -1.83
C GLY A 10 11.60 -3.19 -0.40
N CYS A 11 10.46 -2.89 0.23
CA CYS A 11 10.38 -2.00 1.39
C CYS A 11 10.71 -2.61 2.76
N ASN A 12 11.22 -3.83 2.90
CA ASN A 12 11.58 -4.48 4.18
C ASN A 12 10.53 -4.53 5.34
N LYS A 13 9.32 -3.97 5.21
CA LYS A 13 8.35 -3.92 6.32
C LYS A 13 7.93 -5.29 6.83
N CYS A 14 7.57 -6.21 5.93
CA CYS A 14 7.20 -7.57 6.35
C CYS A 14 8.38 -8.30 6.99
N PHE A 15 9.60 -8.07 6.52
CA PHE A 15 10.81 -8.61 7.14
C PHE A 15 10.99 -8.08 8.58
N ASN A 16 10.85 -6.77 8.77
CA ASN A 16 10.94 -6.17 10.09
C ASN A 16 9.78 -6.57 11.00
N GLU A 17 8.55 -6.69 10.49
CA GLU A 17 7.39 -7.15 11.29
C GLU A 17 7.59 -8.56 11.83
N SER A 18 8.30 -9.41 11.09
CA SER A 18 8.62 -10.75 11.57
C SER A 18 9.56 -10.78 12.79
N LEU A 19 10.19 -9.65 13.18
CA LEU A 19 10.88 -9.50 14.48
C LEU A 19 10.00 -9.92 15.65
N LEU A 20 8.69 -9.68 15.57
CA LEU A 20 7.73 -10.09 16.58
C LEU A 20 7.68 -11.61 16.80
N LEU A 21 8.15 -12.45 15.86
CA LEU A 21 8.31 -13.89 16.08
C LEU A 21 9.29 -14.22 17.20
N LYS A 22 10.29 -13.35 17.46
CA LYS A 22 11.25 -13.54 18.55
C LYS A 22 10.64 -13.38 19.95
N LEU A 23 9.41 -12.87 20.06
CA LEU A 23 8.65 -12.89 21.31
C LEU A 23 8.23 -14.31 21.70
N ASN A 24 8.27 -15.25 20.77
CA ASN A 24 8.03 -16.66 21.03
C ASN A 24 9.35 -17.40 21.28
N SER A 25 9.57 -17.85 22.52
CA SER A 25 10.79 -18.55 22.94
C SER A 25 11.03 -19.90 22.25
N ASP A 26 10.01 -20.48 21.64
CA ASP A 26 10.11 -21.79 20.97
C ASP A 26 10.65 -21.66 19.53
N LEU A 27 10.79 -20.44 19.02
CA LEU A 27 11.32 -20.15 17.68
C LEU A 27 12.77 -19.68 17.76
N ASN A 28 13.62 -20.31 16.94
CA ASN A 28 14.96 -19.83 16.65
C ASN A 28 14.92 -19.13 15.29
N VAL A 29 14.85 -17.79 15.30
CA VAL A 29 14.63 -16.98 14.09
C VAL A 29 15.92 -16.31 13.66
N GLU A 30 16.34 -16.58 12.43
CA GLU A 30 17.49 -15.96 11.77
C GLU A 30 17.06 -15.08 10.59
N TYR A 31 17.66 -13.91 10.49
CA TYR A 31 17.34 -12.88 9.51
C TYR A 31 18.39 -12.80 8.41
N ILE A 32 17.99 -13.13 7.18
CA ILE A 32 18.83 -13.09 5.98
C ILE A 32 18.47 -11.85 5.16
N LYS A 33 19.17 -10.74 5.41
CA LYS A 33 18.96 -9.46 4.71
C LYS A 33 19.40 -9.47 3.25
N ASP A 34 20.45 -10.22 2.93
CA ASP A 34 20.89 -10.48 1.56
C ASP A 34 20.85 -11.98 1.27
N PRO A 35 19.78 -12.47 0.60
CA PRO A 35 19.61 -13.88 0.27
C PRO A 35 20.79 -14.49 -0.50
N LYS A 36 21.59 -13.69 -1.22
CA LYS A 36 22.77 -14.21 -1.96
C LYS A 36 23.92 -14.63 -1.05
N THR A 37 23.93 -14.19 0.20
CA THR A 37 24.95 -14.55 1.20
C THR A 37 24.66 -15.85 1.95
N TRP A 38 23.44 -16.37 1.78
CA TRP A 38 22.98 -17.60 2.42
C TRP A 38 23.79 -18.81 1.95
N LYS A 39 24.16 -19.71 2.88
CA LYS A 39 25.14 -20.79 2.63
C LYS A 39 24.50 -22.14 2.30
N GLU A 40 23.25 -22.11 1.82
CA GLU A 40 22.51 -23.30 1.40
C GLU A 40 22.41 -24.39 2.49
N GLU A 41 22.40 -24.02 3.76
CA GLU A 41 22.17 -24.98 4.84
C GLU A 41 20.71 -25.48 4.89
N LYS A 42 20.43 -26.54 5.65
CA LYS A 42 19.05 -27.04 5.80
C LYS A 42 18.20 -26.07 6.60
N ILE A 43 16.92 -25.96 6.23
CA ILE A 43 15.95 -25.04 6.84
C ILE A 43 14.70 -25.84 7.21
N GLU A 44 14.17 -25.61 8.41
CA GLU A 44 12.85 -26.13 8.75
C GLU A 44 11.76 -25.27 8.09
N THR A 45 11.70 -23.97 8.42
CA THR A 45 10.78 -23.02 7.75
C THR A 45 11.53 -21.84 7.13
N ALA A 46 11.32 -21.60 5.83
CA ALA A 46 11.77 -20.42 5.13
C ALA A 46 10.60 -19.44 4.93
N VAL A 47 10.77 -18.20 5.35
CA VAL A 47 9.82 -17.10 5.15
C VAL A 47 10.39 -16.15 4.12
N ILE A 48 9.66 -15.89 3.03
CA ILE A 48 10.11 -15.07 1.91
C ILE A 48 9.35 -13.75 1.90
N THR A 49 10.07 -12.63 1.99
CA THR A 49 9.50 -11.28 1.95
C THR A 49 10.07 -10.47 0.79
N GLY A 50 9.30 -9.50 0.32
CA GLY A 50 9.71 -8.61 -0.76
C GLY A 50 9.16 -9.00 -2.13
N TYR A 51 9.33 -8.14 -3.11
CA TYR A 51 8.95 -8.46 -4.49
C TYR A 51 10.06 -9.29 -5.15
N LEU A 52 9.66 -10.11 -6.12
CA LEU A 52 10.54 -11.06 -6.78
C LEU A 52 10.58 -10.81 -8.29
N LEU A 53 11.71 -11.18 -8.89
CA LEU A 53 11.97 -11.13 -10.32
C LEU A 53 12.22 -12.56 -10.84
N PRO A 54 12.10 -12.79 -12.17
CA PRO A 54 12.42 -14.07 -12.77
C PRO A 54 13.84 -14.56 -12.45
N ASP A 55 14.80 -13.63 -12.31
CA ASP A 55 16.19 -13.92 -11.98
C ASP A 55 16.38 -14.49 -10.56
N ASP A 56 15.41 -14.29 -9.65
CA ASP A 56 15.45 -14.84 -8.30
C ASP A 56 15.16 -16.36 -8.28
N LYS A 57 14.68 -16.93 -9.39
CA LYS A 57 14.21 -18.32 -9.47
C LYS A 57 15.25 -19.35 -9.04
N GLU A 58 16.52 -19.17 -9.41
CA GLU A 58 17.57 -20.13 -9.06
C GLU A 58 17.75 -20.20 -7.54
N LEU A 59 17.88 -19.04 -6.89
CA LEU A 59 18.03 -18.95 -5.44
C LEU A 59 16.78 -19.45 -4.70
N LEU A 60 15.59 -19.08 -5.17
CA LEU A 60 14.33 -19.56 -4.60
C LEU A 60 14.19 -21.09 -4.72
N SER A 61 14.67 -21.68 -5.81
CA SER A 61 14.68 -23.14 -5.99
C SER A 61 15.58 -23.83 -4.98
N LYS A 62 16.75 -23.24 -4.67
CA LYS A 62 17.66 -23.73 -3.62
C LYS A 62 17.05 -23.61 -2.22
N ILE A 63 16.40 -22.48 -1.93
CA ILE A 63 15.67 -22.32 -0.66
C ILE A 63 14.57 -23.39 -0.56
N ARG A 64 13.80 -23.60 -1.62
CA ARG A 64 12.72 -24.60 -1.65
C ARG A 64 13.24 -26.04 -1.48
N SER A 65 14.38 -26.41 -2.08
CA SER A 65 14.95 -27.75 -1.92
C SER A 65 15.54 -28.01 -0.53
N ASN A 66 15.87 -26.95 0.20
CA ASN A 66 16.53 -27.04 1.49
C ASN A 66 15.58 -26.79 2.67
N ALA A 67 14.43 -26.18 2.42
CA ALA A 67 13.37 -25.93 3.39
C ALA A 67 12.34 -27.07 3.43
N ASN A 68 11.85 -27.41 4.63
CA ASN A 68 10.67 -28.27 4.76
C ASN A 68 9.40 -27.49 4.40
N LYS A 69 9.30 -26.23 4.84
CA LYS A 69 8.18 -25.32 4.61
C LYS A 69 8.67 -24.01 4.00
N VAL A 70 7.94 -23.48 3.02
CA VAL A 70 8.19 -22.15 2.44
C VAL A 70 6.92 -21.33 2.55
N ILE A 71 7.03 -20.16 3.17
CA ILE A 71 5.92 -19.23 3.39
C ILE A 71 6.22 -17.93 2.62
N ALA A 72 5.37 -17.58 1.66
CA ALA A 72 5.33 -16.25 1.08
C ALA A 72 4.65 -15.30 2.06
N TYR A 73 5.39 -14.32 2.58
CA TYR A 73 4.90 -13.39 3.60
C TYR A 73 4.85 -11.96 3.05
N GLY A 74 3.62 -11.46 2.87
CA GLY A 74 3.31 -10.14 2.35
C GLY A 74 2.83 -10.16 0.90
N SER A 75 2.00 -9.17 0.54
CA SER A 75 1.41 -9.00 -0.80
C SER A 75 2.46 -8.89 -1.91
N CYS A 76 3.63 -8.32 -1.63
CA CYS A 76 4.74 -8.26 -2.59
C CYS A 76 5.20 -9.65 -3.04
N THR A 77 5.30 -10.59 -2.11
CA THR A 77 5.69 -11.98 -2.40
C THR A 77 4.55 -12.78 -3.04
N VAL A 78 3.32 -12.57 -2.54
CA VAL A 78 2.15 -13.39 -2.93
C VAL A 78 1.50 -12.95 -4.26
N THR A 79 1.43 -11.64 -4.51
CA THR A 79 0.73 -11.07 -5.67
C THR A 79 1.56 -10.02 -6.41
N GLY A 80 2.84 -9.85 -6.08
CA GLY A 80 3.69 -8.78 -6.60
C GLY A 80 3.50 -7.43 -5.89
N GLY A 81 2.42 -7.28 -5.12
CA GLY A 81 2.15 -6.11 -4.27
C GLY A 81 2.10 -4.79 -5.04
N VAL A 82 2.34 -3.68 -4.33
CA VAL A 82 2.36 -2.33 -4.92
C VAL A 82 3.43 -2.16 -5.99
N PHE A 83 4.56 -2.87 -5.87
CA PHE A 83 5.65 -2.79 -6.83
C PHE A 83 5.23 -3.28 -8.22
N ALA A 84 4.33 -4.27 -8.29
CA ALA A 84 3.84 -4.82 -9.54
C ALA A 84 3.19 -3.81 -10.49
N LEU A 85 2.79 -2.63 -10.00
CA LEU A 85 2.30 -1.55 -10.84
C LEU A 85 3.29 -1.15 -11.94
N ALA A 86 4.59 -1.27 -11.68
CA ALA A 86 5.64 -1.03 -12.66
C ALA A 86 5.58 -2.01 -13.86
N ASN A 87 4.91 -3.16 -13.75
CA ASN A 87 4.76 -4.11 -14.86
C ASN A 87 3.94 -3.53 -16.03
N GLN A 88 3.19 -2.44 -15.82
CA GLN A 88 2.57 -1.71 -16.93
C GLN A 88 3.62 -1.09 -17.89
N ARG A 89 4.82 -0.85 -17.37
CA ARG A 89 5.95 -0.21 -18.03
C ARG A 89 7.06 -1.19 -18.46
N GLY A 90 6.75 -2.49 -18.48
CA GLY A 90 7.66 -3.53 -18.97
C GLY A 90 8.55 -4.19 -17.90
N HIS A 91 8.39 -3.83 -16.62
CA HIS A 91 8.99 -4.62 -15.52
C HIS A 91 8.34 -6.00 -15.42
N ASP A 92 9.04 -6.95 -14.81
CA ASP A 92 8.59 -8.34 -14.70
C ASP A 92 8.49 -8.85 -13.27
N ILE A 93 7.89 -8.05 -12.38
CA ILE A 93 7.65 -8.49 -11.01
C ILE A 93 6.73 -9.70 -11.03
N THR A 94 7.17 -10.77 -10.40
CA THR A 94 6.54 -12.09 -10.50
C THR A 94 6.20 -12.62 -9.10
N PRO A 95 4.94 -13.04 -8.84
CA PRO A 95 4.58 -13.73 -7.60
C PRO A 95 5.41 -14.99 -7.34
N LEU A 96 5.66 -15.34 -6.07
CA LEU A 96 6.47 -16.50 -5.70
C LEU A 96 5.96 -17.81 -6.32
N LYS A 97 4.63 -17.99 -6.38
CA LYS A 97 3.99 -19.16 -7.01
C LYS A 97 4.29 -19.32 -8.51
N GLY A 98 4.73 -18.26 -9.18
CA GLY A 98 5.18 -18.31 -10.57
C GLY A 98 6.62 -18.77 -10.73
N LEU A 99 7.38 -18.86 -9.63
CA LEU A 99 8.80 -19.17 -9.60
C LEU A 99 9.07 -20.56 -8.99
N ILE A 100 8.34 -20.93 -7.93
CA ILE A 100 8.44 -22.21 -7.23
C ILE A 100 7.06 -22.72 -6.77
N ASP A 101 6.95 -24.03 -6.55
CA ASP A 101 5.73 -24.72 -6.10
C ASP A 101 5.72 -25.00 -4.58
N ASN A 102 4.59 -25.52 -4.08
CA ASN A 102 4.40 -25.97 -2.69
C ASN A 102 4.73 -24.89 -1.65
N ILE A 103 4.12 -23.72 -1.80
CA ILE A 103 4.26 -22.58 -0.89
C ILE A 103 2.98 -22.34 -0.10
N ILE A 104 3.12 -21.73 1.08
CA ILE A 104 2.01 -21.19 1.87
C ILE A 104 1.98 -19.68 1.63
N GLU A 105 0.81 -19.11 1.37
CA GLU A 105 0.65 -17.69 1.05
C GLU A 105 0.00 -16.94 2.22
N ILE A 106 0.66 -15.89 2.70
CA ILE A 106 0.15 -14.94 3.70
C ILE A 106 0.16 -13.55 3.07
N GLU A 107 -1.03 -13.04 2.80
CA GLU A 107 -1.22 -11.75 2.15
C GLU A 107 -1.33 -10.61 3.16
N GLY A 108 -0.94 -9.41 2.72
CA GLY A 108 -1.03 -8.21 3.52
C GLY A 108 0.01 -7.18 3.12
N CYS A 109 -0.28 -5.92 3.42
CA CYS A 109 0.68 -4.83 3.39
C CYS A 109 0.25 -3.92 4.53
N LEU A 110 0.63 -4.15 5.78
CA LEU A 110 1.60 -5.13 6.29
C LEU A 110 1.04 -6.57 6.40
N GLY A 111 1.91 -7.58 6.33
CA GLY A 111 1.53 -8.97 6.65
C GLY A 111 1.31 -9.15 8.16
N GLU A 112 0.46 -10.11 8.55
CA GLU A 112 0.12 -10.35 9.96
C GLU A 112 1.04 -11.41 10.57
N VAL A 113 1.75 -11.05 11.65
CA VAL A 113 2.71 -11.95 12.29
C VAL A 113 2.01 -13.10 12.99
N GLU A 114 0.76 -12.90 13.42
CA GLU A 114 -0.07 -13.92 14.04
C GLU A 114 -0.43 -15.02 13.04
N GLU A 115 -0.79 -14.65 11.80
CA GLU A 115 -0.99 -15.61 10.69
C GLU A 115 0.32 -16.34 10.36
N LEU A 116 1.43 -15.61 10.35
CA LEU A 116 2.76 -16.20 10.11
C LEU A 116 3.13 -17.23 11.17
N LEU A 117 2.89 -16.92 12.45
CA LEU A 117 3.15 -17.82 13.56
C LEU A 117 2.31 -19.10 13.45
N SER A 118 1.01 -19.00 13.18
CA SER A 118 0.14 -20.16 12.96
C SER A 118 0.64 -21.02 11.81
N MET A 119 1.06 -20.41 10.69
CA MET A 119 1.61 -21.16 9.55
C MET A 119 2.96 -21.80 9.84
N ILE A 120 3.83 -21.17 10.65
CA ILE A 120 5.07 -21.79 11.13
C ILE A 120 4.75 -23.04 11.96
N ASN A 121 3.80 -22.94 12.89
CA ASN A 121 3.38 -24.04 13.76
C ASN A 121 2.62 -25.17 13.02
N GLY A 122 2.19 -24.93 11.78
CA GLY A 122 1.40 -25.91 11.01
C GLY A 122 -0.06 -25.97 11.43
N GLU A 123 -0.57 -24.88 12.01
CA GLU A 123 -1.99 -24.69 12.33
C GLU A 123 -2.77 -24.34 11.06
N GLU A 124 -4.10 -24.37 11.12
CA GLU A 124 -4.94 -23.83 10.04
C GLU A 124 -5.19 -22.34 10.28
N LEU A 125 -5.16 -21.54 9.21
CA LEU A 125 -5.61 -20.15 9.30
C LEU A 125 -7.11 -20.13 9.60
N THR A 126 -7.50 -19.24 10.50
CA THR A 126 -8.92 -18.93 10.69
C THR A 126 -9.51 -18.47 9.36
N LYS A 127 -10.76 -18.87 9.10
CA LYS A 127 -11.46 -18.42 7.89
C LYS A 127 -11.60 -16.89 7.97
N PRO A 128 -10.93 -16.14 7.09
CA PRO A 128 -10.90 -14.69 7.20
C PRO A 128 -12.28 -14.12 6.87
N LYS A 129 -12.72 -13.15 7.66
CA LYS A 129 -13.96 -12.41 7.41
C LYS A 129 -13.78 -11.43 6.25
N ASN A 130 -14.88 -11.07 5.60
CA ASN A 130 -14.90 -9.94 4.69
C ASN A 130 -14.62 -8.65 5.48
N LEU A 131 -13.82 -7.73 4.95
CA LEU A 131 -13.51 -6.46 5.64
C LEU A 131 -14.78 -5.64 5.95
N CYS A 132 -15.78 -5.66 5.05
CA CYS A 132 -17.05 -4.97 5.24
C CYS A 132 -17.84 -5.49 6.46
N GLU A 133 -17.63 -6.74 6.91
CA GLU A 133 -18.28 -7.27 8.12
C GLU A 133 -17.78 -6.60 9.42
N LEU A 134 -16.57 -6.04 9.38
CA LEU A 134 -15.92 -5.38 10.52
C LEU A 134 -15.91 -3.85 10.41
N CYS A 135 -16.30 -3.34 9.24
CA CYS A 135 -16.34 -1.91 8.97
C CYS A 135 -17.45 -1.27 9.81
N THR A 136 -17.18 -0.10 10.39
CA THR A 136 -18.17 0.69 11.12
C THR A 136 -19.15 1.38 10.18
N ARG A 137 -18.71 1.69 8.96
CA ARG A 137 -19.54 2.28 7.90
C ARG A 137 -20.62 1.32 7.41
N ARG A 138 -21.74 1.85 6.92
CA ARG A 138 -22.93 1.09 6.48
C ARG A 138 -23.26 1.43 5.03
N ALA A 139 -23.54 0.38 4.27
CA ALA A 139 -23.97 0.55 2.89
C ALA A 139 -25.48 0.85 2.84
N THR A 140 -25.87 1.90 2.12
CA THR A 140 -27.25 2.17 1.69
C THR A 140 -27.59 1.42 0.40
N CYS A 141 -26.57 1.06 -0.39
CA CYS A 141 -26.70 0.42 -1.71
C CYS A 141 -27.42 1.29 -2.75
N ASP A 142 -27.42 2.61 -2.56
CA ASP A 142 -27.92 3.55 -3.55
C ASP A 142 -26.92 3.71 -4.71
N TYR A 143 -27.41 4.16 -5.86
CA TYR A 143 -26.55 4.56 -6.96
C TYR A 143 -25.86 5.88 -6.63
N LEU A 144 -24.68 6.08 -7.20
CA LEU A 144 -23.86 7.27 -7.00
C LEU A 144 -24.34 8.40 -7.90
N ASP A 145 -24.39 9.60 -7.32
CA ASP A 145 -24.60 10.82 -8.07
C ASP A 145 -23.25 11.38 -8.58
N ASP A 146 -22.16 11.20 -7.83
CA ASP A 146 -20.82 11.69 -8.16
C ASP A 146 -19.71 10.72 -7.71
N VAL A 147 -18.51 10.83 -8.31
CA VAL A 147 -17.29 10.17 -7.83
C VAL A 147 -16.34 11.20 -7.22
N HIS A 148 -15.71 10.85 -6.11
CA HIS A 148 -14.80 11.75 -5.40
C HIS A 148 -13.41 11.17 -5.21
N ARG A 149 -12.42 12.05 -5.32
CA ARG A 149 -10.99 11.74 -5.21
C ARG A 149 -10.42 12.02 -3.83
N GLN A 150 -10.73 13.20 -3.29
CA GLN A 150 -10.21 13.70 -2.01
C GLN A 150 -11.27 13.61 -0.93
N ILE A 151 -10.90 13.07 0.23
CA ILE A 151 -11.81 12.84 1.34
C ILE A 151 -11.72 14.00 2.33
N GLU A 152 -12.84 14.69 2.51
CA GLU A 152 -13.11 15.58 3.63
C GLU A 152 -14.50 15.23 4.16
N LEU A 153 -14.53 14.27 5.07
CA LEU A 153 -15.78 13.74 5.63
C LEU A 153 -15.95 14.19 7.08
N GLU A 154 -17.12 14.75 7.36
CA GLU A 154 -17.61 14.96 8.72
C GLU A 154 -18.39 13.72 9.22
N ASP A 155 -19.00 12.97 8.29
CA ASP A 155 -19.80 11.78 8.59
C ASP A 155 -19.01 10.46 8.39
N GLU A 156 -18.98 9.66 9.45
CA GLU A 156 -18.30 8.37 9.51
C GLU A 156 -19.25 7.19 9.35
N GLU A 157 -20.57 7.41 9.20
CA GLU A 157 -21.54 6.32 9.07
C GLU A 157 -21.70 5.78 7.64
N PRO A 158 -21.82 6.59 6.57
CA PRO A 158 -22.04 6.05 5.23
C PRO A 158 -20.82 5.33 4.67
N CYS A 159 -21.05 4.29 3.87
CA CYS A 159 -20.01 3.57 3.15
C CYS A 159 -19.25 4.51 2.21
N PHE A 160 -17.91 4.38 2.16
CA PHE A 160 -17.10 5.12 1.20
C PHE A 160 -17.58 4.96 -0.23
N ASN A 161 -17.93 3.73 -0.64
CA ASN A 161 -18.40 3.51 -2.01
C ASN A 161 -19.69 4.26 -2.29
N ASP A 162 -20.60 4.38 -1.33
CA ASP A 162 -21.89 5.08 -1.48
C ASP A 162 -21.72 6.61 -1.46
N LEU A 163 -20.60 7.08 -0.88
CA LEU A 163 -20.16 8.47 -0.93
C LEU A 163 -19.28 8.77 -2.15
N GLY A 164 -19.23 7.88 -3.16
CA GLY A 164 -18.42 8.10 -4.36
C GLY A 164 -16.91 7.91 -4.17
N PHE A 165 -16.43 7.47 -3.00
CA PHE A 165 -15.02 7.16 -2.74
C PHE A 165 -14.74 5.68 -2.97
N LEU A 166 -13.99 5.35 -4.01
CA LEU A 166 -13.67 3.96 -4.32
C LEU A 166 -12.97 3.26 -3.15
N CYS A 167 -13.60 2.22 -2.61
CA CYS A 167 -13.12 1.38 -1.52
C CYS A 167 -13.19 -0.10 -1.87
N ASN A 168 -12.03 -0.78 -1.92
CA ASN A 168 -11.92 -2.20 -2.23
C ASN A 168 -12.34 -3.14 -1.08
N GLY A 169 -12.97 -2.63 -0.02
CA GLY A 169 -13.32 -3.42 1.17
C GLY A 169 -14.18 -4.64 0.82
N PHE A 170 -15.10 -4.49 -0.14
CA PHE A 170 -16.01 -5.55 -0.58
C PHE A 170 -15.29 -6.79 -1.14
N VAL A 171 -14.12 -6.60 -1.74
CA VAL A 171 -13.29 -7.67 -2.33
C VAL A 171 -12.08 -8.02 -1.46
N SER A 172 -12.04 -7.55 -0.22
CA SER A 172 -10.90 -7.67 0.69
C SER A 172 -11.25 -8.42 1.97
N ARG A 173 -10.25 -9.10 2.53
CA ARG A 173 -10.34 -9.75 3.84
C ARG A 173 -10.07 -8.76 4.96
N GLU A 174 -10.47 -9.11 6.17
CA GLU A 174 -10.02 -8.44 7.39
C GLU A 174 -8.49 -8.35 7.44
N CYS A 175 -7.96 -7.19 7.81
CA CYS A 175 -6.54 -6.95 7.97
C CYS A 175 -6.24 -6.14 9.23
N LYS A 176 -5.08 -6.37 9.84
CA LYS A 176 -4.63 -5.69 11.07
C LYS A 176 -4.50 -4.17 10.94
N GLU A 177 -4.06 -3.67 9.78
CA GLU A 177 -3.74 -2.24 9.60
C GLU A 177 -4.98 -1.34 9.35
N ARG A 178 -6.18 -1.93 9.16
CA ARG A 178 -7.50 -1.27 9.12
C ARG A 178 -7.54 0.20 8.63
N CYS A 179 -7.09 0.49 7.41
CA CYS A 179 -7.07 1.87 6.86
C CYS A 179 -8.43 2.60 6.97
N ILE A 180 -9.52 1.83 6.88
CA ILE A 180 -10.90 2.33 6.93
C ILE A 180 -11.25 3.03 8.26
N ASP A 181 -10.51 2.75 9.33
CA ASP A 181 -10.71 3.39 10.64
C ASP A 181 -10.07 4.79 10.71
N TYR A 182 -9.31 5.18 9.68
CA TYR A 182 -8.56 6.45 9.60
C TYR A 182 -8.97 7.25 8.35
N ASN A 183 -10.28 7.27 8.06
CA ASN A 183 -10.87 7.94 6.90
C ASN A 183 -10.14 7.67 5.57
N THR A 184 -9.64 6.44 5.40
CA THR A 184 -8.90 6.02 4.20
C THR A 184 -9.49 4.75 3.59
N PRO A 185 -9.97 4.80 2.33
CA PRO A 185 -10.54 3.66 1.65
C PRO A 185 -9.58 2.47 1.57
N CYS A 186 -10.14 1.27 1.63
CA CYS A 186 -9.36 0.06 1.42
C CYS A 186 -8.82 0.01 -0.02
N ARG A 187 -7.54 -0.32 -0.18
CA ARG A 187 -6.88 -0.49 -1.49
C ARG A 187 -6.63 -1.95 -1.86
N GLY A 188 -7.14 -2.90 -1.06
CA GLY A 188 -7.19 -4.31 -1.40
C GLY A 188 -5.87 -5.08 -1.28
N CYS A 189 -5.10 -4.85 -0.21
CA CYS A 189 -3.82 -5.55 0.00
C CYS A 189 -3.96 -7.04 0.41
N LYS A 190 -5.15 -7.47 0.85
CA LYS A 190 -5.46 -8.84 1.27
C LYS A 190 -6.74 -9.30 0.57
N LYS A 191 -6.63 -10.13 -0.47
CA LYS A 191 -7.75 -10.43 -1.38
C LYS A 191 -8.73 -11.43 -0.76
N LEU A 192 -10.03 -11.18 -0.94
CA LEU A 192 -11.07 -12.14 -0.55
C LEU A 192 -11.41 -13.13 -1.69
N VAL A 193 -11.37 -12.63 -2.92
CA VAL A 193 -11.87 -13.29 -4.11
C VAL A 193 -10.81 -13.33 -5.21
N GLU A 194 -10.95 -14.25 -6.16
CA GLU A 194 -10.12 -14.24 -7.37
C GLU A 194 -10.39 -13.00 -8.22
N ARG A 195 -9.32 -12.45 -8.80
CA ARG A 195 -9.35 -11.25 -9.66
C ARG A 195 -10.12 -10.08 -8.99
N PRO A 196 -9.73 -9.67 -7.78
CA PRO A 196 -10.50 -8.71 -6.98
C PRO A 196 -10.67 -7.36 -7.69
N GLY A 197 -9.64 -6.87 -8.38
CA GLY A 197 -9.72 -5.62 -9.14
C GLY A 197 -10.75 -5.64 -10.27
N ILE A 198 -10.89 -6.76 -10.99
CA ILE A 198 -11.92 -6.89 -12.05
C ILE A 198 -13.32 -6.89 -11.44
N ARG A 199 -13.51 -7.58 -10.30
CA ARG A 199 -14.80 -7.64 -9.62
C ARG A 199 -15.18 -6.29 -9.04
N MET A 200 -14.21 -5.58 -8.43
CA MET A 200 -14.42 -4.24 -7.90
C MET A 200 -14.72 -3.23 -9.02
N LEU A 201 -14.03 -3.33 -10.16
CA LEU A 201 -14.31 -2.51 -11.33
C LEU A 201 -15.76 -2.70 -11.81
N GLY A 202 -16.24 -3.94 -11.90
CA GLY A 202 -17.63 -4.22 -12.29
C GLY A 202 -18.65 -3.74 -11.25
N MET A 203 -18.39 -3.95 -9.97
CA MET A 203 -19.26 -3.48 -8.88
C MET A 203 -19.34 -1.96 -8.84
N PHE A 204 -18.21 -1.26 -8.81
CA PHE A 204 -18.17 0.20 -8.76
C PHE A 204 -18.76 0.81 -10.05
N GLY A 205 -18.47 0.21 -11.21
CA GLY A 205 -19.12 0.54 -12.48
C GLY A 205 -20.65 0.42 -12.45
N THR A 206 -21.19 -0.49 -11.65
CA THR A 206 -22.64 -0.62 -11.46
C THR A 206 -23.19 0.45 -10.52
N LEU A 207 -22.44 0.81 -9.47
CA LEU A 207 -22.82 1.88 -8.54
C LEU A 207 -22.87 3.24 -9.23
N MET A 208 -21.98 3.51 -10.19
CA MET A 208 -21.98 4.72 -11.01
C MET A 208 -23.14 4.80 -12.03
N GLY A 209 -24.17 3.95 -11.92
CA GLY A 209 -25.24 3.83 -12.91
C GLY A 209 -26.12 5.07 -13.10
N ASN A 210 -26.11 6.01 -12.15
CA ASN A 210 -26.79 7.31 -12.25
C ASN A 210 -25.87 8.43 -12.75
N ILE A 211 -24.56 8.21 -12.83
CA ILE A 211 -23.61 9.25 -13.24
C ILE A 211 -23.67 9.43 -14.75
N GLU A 212 -23.89 10.66 -15.16
CA GLU A 212 -23.89 11.09 -16.54
C GLU A 212 -22.46 11.01 -17.14
N VAL A 213 -22.31 10.35 -18.30
CA VAL A 213 -21.00 10.19 -18.98
C VAL A 213 -21.05 10.82 -20.36
N ALA A 214 -20.47 12.02 -20.50
CA ALA A 214 -20.23 12.63 -21.80
C ALA A 214 -19.02 11.98 -22.49
N THR A 215 -19.27 11.05 -23.42
CA THR A 215 -18.23 10.71 -24.39
C THR A 215 -18.13 11.82 -25.43
N GLU A 216 -17.30 12.83 -25.17
CA GLU A 216 -17.06 13.86 -26.18
C GLU A 216 -16.37 13.24 -27.41
N HIS A 217 -17.11 13.22 -28.51
CA HIS A 217 -16.64 13.22 -29.90
C HIS A 217 -15.37 12.41 -30.17
N SER A 218 -15.52 11.10 -30.34
CA SER A 218 -14.48 10.35 -31.04
C SER A 218 -14.28 10.98 -32.43
N VAL A 219 -13.02 11.22 -32.83
CA VAL A 219 -12.62 11.72 -34.16
C VAL A 219 -13.08 10.80 -35.31
N LYS A 220 -13.80 9.70 -35.00
CA LYS A 220 -14.29 8.66 -35.90
C LYS A 220 -15.82 8.58 -35.97
N GLY A 221 -16.55 9.56 -35.45
CA GLY A 221 -17.97 9.73 -35.74
C GLY A 221 -18.94 8.88 -34.91
N ALA A 222 -18.57 8.48 -33.69
CA ALA A 222 -19.58 8.06 -32.70
C ALA A 222 -20.26 9.30 -32.10
N THR A 223 -21.59 9.36 -32.18
CA THR A 223 -22.44 10.44 -31.65
C THR A 223 -23.22 10.02 -30.41
N ASP A 224 -22.79 8.96 -29.71
CA ASP A 224 -23.51 8.45 -28.56
C ASP A 224 -23.16 9.28 -27.32
N LYS A 225 -23.90 10.37 -27.15
CA LYS A 225 -24.02 11.04 -25.85
C LYS A 225 -24.94 10.19 -24.97
N LEU A 226 -24.42 9.69 -23.85
CA LEU A 226 -25.27 9.10 -22.80
C LEU A 226 -25.90 10.18 -21.92
N ALA A 227 -25.41 11.41 -22.02
CA ALA A 227 -25.75 12.55 -21.19
C ALA A 227 -25.38 13.90 -21.85
N ASP A 228 -25.94 14.99 -21.33
CA ASP A 228 -25.65 16.37 -21.77
C ASP A 228 -24.64 17.11 -20.87
N GLU A 229 -24.34 16.59 -19.67
CA GLU A 229 -23.35 17.12 -18.72
C GLU A 229 -21.92 16.61 -18.96
N ASP A 230 -20.91 17.30 -18.42
CA ASP A 230 -19.49 16.95 -18.55
C ASP A 230 -19.16 15.61 -17.86
N ASP A 231 -18.17 14.86 -18.37
CA ASP A 231 -17.82 13.51 -17.88
C ASP A 231 -17.13 13.53 -16.50
N ASP A 232 -17.91 13.31 -15.43
CA ASP A 232 -17.39 13.18 -14.06
C ASP A 232 -16.58 11.88 -13.87
N VAL A 233 -17.00 10.78 -14.50
CA VAL A 233 -16.38 9.46 -14.24
C VAL A 233 -14.92 9.42 -14.64
N THR A 234 -14.57 9.91 -15.83
CA THR A 234 -13.17 9.84 -16.29
C THR A 234 -12.27 10.89 -15.63
N GLY A 235 -12.83 12.05 -15.24
CA GLY A 235 -12.11 13.08 -14.48
C GLY A 235 -11.83 12.67 -13.03
N SER A 236 -12.80 12.00 -12.41
CA SER A 236 -12.75 11.61 -10.99
C SER A 236 -12.09 10.25 -10.76
N LEU A 237 -11.95 9.40 -11.81
CA LEU A 237 -11.24 8.12 -11.71
C LEU A 237 -10.18 7.87 -12.79
N PRO A 238 -9.18 8.77 -12.95
CA PRO A 238 -8.22 8.69 -14.05
C PRO A 238 -7.18 7.57 -13.88
N ASP A 239 -6.88 7.14 -12.64
CA ASP A 239 -5.94 6.05 -12.35
C ASP A 239 -6.68 4.73 -12.03
N ILE A 240 -7.23 4.08 -13.05
CA ILE A 240 -7.86 2.75 -12.93
C ILE A 240 -6.89 1.72 -12.35
N LEU A 241 -5.61 1.78 -12.74
CA LEU A 241 -4.65 0.77 -12.33
C LEU A 241 -4.36 0.84 -10.82
N GLY A 242 -4.01 2.02 -10.31
CA GLY A 242 -3.68 2.22 -8.90
C GLY A 242 -4.89 2.12 -7.99
N ASN A 243 -6.11 2.29 -8.51
CA ASN A 243 -7.35 2.19 -7.74
C ASN A 243 -7.86 0.75 -7.58
N PHE A 244 -7.86 -0.04 -8.65
CA PHE A 244 -8.44 -1.39 -8.65
C PHE A 244 -7.40 -2.51 -8.57
N PHE A 245 -6.16 -2.27 -9.00
CA PHE A 245 -5.16 -3.33 -9.19
C PHE A 245 -3.88 -3.12 -8.38
N ARG A 246 -3.87 -2.17 -7.42
CA ARG A 246 -2.70 -1.76 -6.63
C ARG A 246 -1.81 -2.91 -6.19
N PHE A 247 -2.42 -3.93 -5.59
CA PHE A 247 -1.69 -5.08 -5.07
C PHE A 247 -1.87 -6.35 -5.89
N THR A 248 -2.66 -6.32 -6.96
CA THR A 248 -3.12 -7.56 -7.63
C THR A 248 -2.92 -7.56 -9.15
N LEU A 249 -2.20 -6.59 -9.71
CA LEU A 249 -1.99 -6.49 -11.16
C LEU A 249 -1.47 -7.79 -11.78
N THR A 250 -0.46 -8.44 -11.21
CA THR A 250 0.11 -9.69 -11.77
C THR A 250 -0.86 -10.87 -11.73
N THR A 251 -1.84 -10.85 -10.82
CA THR A 251 -2.83 -11.92 -10.64
C THR A 251 -4.20 -11.55 -11.20
N SER A 252 -4.31 -10.40 -11.87
CA SER A 252 -5.55 -9.89 -12.47
C SER A 252 -5.96 -10.63 -13.75
N GLY A 253 -5.02 -11.34 -14.38
CA GLY A 253 -5.19 -11.94 -15.72
C GLY A 253 -5.14 -10.92 -16.85
N LEU A 254 -4.82 -9.65 -16.58
CA LEU A 254 -4.56 -8.65 -17.60
C LEU A 254 -3.23 -8.93 -18.30
N PRO A 255 -3.11 -8.59 -19.61
CA PRO A 255 -1.85 -8.75 -20.32
C PRO A 255 -0.77 -7.84 -19.74
N LYS A 256 0.50 -8.23 -19.90
CA LYS A 256 1.64 -7.38 -19.54
C LYS A 256 1.54 -6.03 -20.28
N GLY A 257 1.92 -4.97 -19.58
CA GLY A 257 1.92 -3.64 -20.16
C GLY A 257 2.87 -3.54 -21.34
N ARG A 258 2.46 -2.76 -22.34
CA ARG A 258 3.23 -2.51 -23.57
C ARG A 258 3.83 -1.10 -23.59
N ILE A 259 3.67 -0.36 -22.51
CA ILE A 259 4.17 1.00 -22.41
C ILE A 259 5.67 0.91 -22.14
N PRO A 260 6.52 1.63 -22.88
CA PRO A 260 7.93 1.69 -22.57
C PRO A 260 8.17 2.24 -21.15
N SER A 261 9.20 1.71 -20.50
CA SER A 261 9.70 2.23 -19.24
C SER A 261 10.11 3.69 -19.38
N SER A 262 9.76 4.49 -18.36
CA SER A 262 10.16 5.88 -18.19
C SER A 262 11.47 6.02 -17.41
N GLY A 263 12.02 4.94 -16.84
CA GLY A 263 13.26 4.97 -16.10
C GLY A 263 13.43 3.81 -15.13
N THR A 264 13.64 4.14 -13.86
CA THR A 264 13.77 3.20 -12.75
C THR A 264 12.41 2.58 -12.38
N LEU A 265 12.46 1.50 -11.61
CA LEU A 265 11.26 0.81 -11.12
C LEU A 265 10.36 1.75 -10.30
N LEU A 266 10.93 2.62 -9.46
CA LEU A 266 10.16 3.55 -8.63
C LEU A 266 9.53 4.65 -9.49
N GLU A 267 10.25 5.21 -10.46
CA GLU A 267 9.68 6.18 -11.41
C GLU A 267 8.48 5.59 -12.15
N ASP A 268 8.60 4.36 -12.65
CA ASP A 268 7.52 3.68 -13.35
C ASP A 268 6.33 3.32 -12.46
N LEU A 269 6.56 3.06 -11.17
CA LEU A 269 5.50 2.81 -10.19
C LEU A 269 4.66 4.06 -9.94
N PHE A 270 5.33 5.20 -9.76
CA PHE A 270 4.70 6.50 -9.46
C PHE A 270 4.11 7.19 -10.69
N THR A 271 4.52 6.79 -11.90
CA THR A 271 4.00 7.38 -13.13
C THR A 271 2.48 7.15 -13.27
N GLY A 272 1.72 8.24 -13.44
CA GLY A 272 0.26 8.20 -13.60
C GLY A 272 -0.51 7.95 -12.31
N ARG A 273 0.14 8.02 -11.14
CA ARG A 273 -0.53 7.99 -9.84
C ARG A 273 -1.07 9.36 -9.50
N LEU A 274 -2.22 9.35 -8.82
CA LEU A 274 -2.85 10.56 -8.32
C LEU A 274 -2.04 11.17 -7.18
N ILE A 275 -1.99 12.50 -7.12
CA ILE A 275 -1.23 13.25 -6.11
C ILE A 275 -1.70 12.89 -4.69
N GLU A 276 -3.01 12.78 -4.50
CA GLU A 276 -3.64 12.37 -3.25
C GLU A 276 -3.31 10.92 -2.85
N GLU A 277 -2.85 10.06 -3.75
CA GLU A 277 -2.43 8.70 -3.39
C GLU A 277 -0.94 8.63 -3.01
N LEU A 278 -0.15 9.67 -3.29
CA LEU A 278 1.28 9.67 -3.01
C LEU A 278 1.61 9.44 -1.53
N PRO A 279 0.96 10.09 -0.54
CA PRO A 279 1.24 9.83 0.87
C PRO A 279 1.13 8.35 1.24
N LEU A 280 0.04 7.70 0.81
CA LEU A 280 -0.20 6.29 1.10
C LEU A 280 0.80 5.39 0.36
N ILE A 281 1.10 5.67 -0.91
CA ILE A 281 2.08 4.89 -1.67
C ILE A 281 3.49 5.04 -1.07
N ALA A 282 3.89 6.26 -0.68
CA ALA A 282 5.15 6.51 0.01
C ALA A 282 5.21 5.75 1.34
N GLY A 283 4.13 5.78 2.11
CA GLY A 283 3.97 5.02 3.34
C GLY A 283 4.16 3.51 3.11
N LEU A 284 3.61 2.95 2.03
CA LEU A 284 3.80 1.53 1.69
C LEU A 284 5.25 1.19 1.31
N LEU A 285 5.93 2.08 0.57
CA LEU A 285 7.22 1.82 -0.06
C LEU A 285 8.44 2.16 0.79
N GLY A 286 8.32 3.14 1.69
CA GLY A 286 9.49 3.69 2.39
C GLY A 286 10.10 2.79 3.46
N GLY A 287 9.49 1.63 3.74
CA GLY A 287 10.06 0.64 4.65
C GLY A 287 10.23 1.13 6.07
N ASP A 288 11.39 0.85 6.65
CA ASP A 288 11.83 1.41 7.93
C ASP A 288 12.00 2.93 7.88
N LYS A 289 12.06 3.56 6.70
CA LYS A 289 12.10 5.02 6.49
C LYS A 289 10.77 5.59 5.99
N SER A 290 9.67 4.88 6.19
CA SER A 290 8.37 5.27 5.61
C SER A 290 7.84 6.60 6.13
N ILE A 291 8.13 6.99 7.36
CA ILE A 291 7.67 8.25 7.95
C ILE A 291 8.42 9.41 7.32
N SER A 292 9.76 9.43 7.39
CA SER A 292 10.55 10.52 6.81
C SER A 292 10.32 10.65 5.32
N PHE A 293 10.23 9.53 4.59
CA PHE A 293 9.93 9.53 3.17
C PHE A 293 8.57 10.18 2.85
N THR A 294 7.53 9.76 3.57
CA THR A 294 6.16 10.27 3.36
C THR A 294 6.04 11.74 3.71
N LEU A 295 6.58 12.14 4.87
CA LEU A 295 6.56 13.54 5.30
C LEU A 295 7.33 14.44 4.35
N LYS A 296 8.48 13.99 3.83
CA LYS A 296 9.25 14.79 2.87
C LYS A 296 8.49 15.04 1.55
N ILE A 297 7.76 14.04 1.05
CA ILE A 297 6.88 14.19 -0.12
C ILE A 297 5.78 15.20 0.18
N ILE A 298 5.11 15.03 1.33
CA ILE A 298 4.01 15.90 1.75
C ILE A 298 4.49 17.35 1.89
N GLU A 299 5.55 17.59 2.66
CA GLU A 299 6.09 18.92 2.94
C GLU A 299 6.57 19.63 1.67
N THR A 300 7.14 18.87 0.73
CA THR A 300 7.58 19.44 -0.57
C THR A 300 6.38 19.93 -1.37
N TYR A 301 5.30 19.15 -1.42
CA TYR A 301 4.08 19.55 -2.12
C TYR A 301 3.37 20.70 -1.42
N GLU A 302 3.29 20.67 -0.09
CA GLU A 302 2.72 21.74 0.72
C GLU A 302 3.46 23.06 0.51
N GLN A 303 4.79 23.03 0.49
CA GLN A 303 5.60 24.22 0.22
C GLN A 303 5.41 24.73 -1.21
N ALA A 304 5.26 23.85 -2.20
CA ALA A 304 5.09 24.24 -3.59
C ALA A 304 3.70 24.84 -3.89
N ASN A 305 2.69 24.55 -3.07
CA ASN A 305 1.31 24.96 -3.26
C ASN A 305 0.79 25.85 -2.12
N ASP A 306 1.67 26.41 -1.30
CA ASP A 306 1.34 27.31 -0.19
C ASP A 306 0.28 26.74 0.78
N ILE A 307 0.33 25.42 1.05
CA ILE A 307 -0.59 24.76 1.98
C ILE A 307 -0.13 25.05 3.42
N GLU A 308 -0.97 25.74 4.19
CA GLU A 308 -0.70 26.00 5.60
C GLU A 308 -0.82 24.72 6.45
N VAL A 309 0.14 24.53 7.35
CA VAL A 309 0.17 23.39 8.29
C VAL A 309 0.21 23.92 9.70
N SER A 310 -0.72 23.45 10.54
CA SER A 310 -0.84 23.90 11.92
C SER A 310 0.35 23.48 12.80
N GLU A 311 0.58 24.20 13.90
CA GLU A 311 1.62 23.82 14.86
C GLU A 311 1.35 22.47 15.53
N GLN A 312 0.07 22.11 15.70
CA GLN A 312 -0.33 20.80 16.22
C GLN A 312 0.02 19.69 15.23
N ALA A 313 -0.25 19.87 13.94
CA ALA A 313 0.13 18.91 12.90
C ALA A 313 1.66 18.74 12.85
N LYS A 314 2.43 19.84 12.87
CA LYS A 314 3.91 19.81 12.93
C LYS A 314 4.44 19.05 14.14
N LYS A 315 3.79 19.18 15.29
CA LYS A 315 4.15 18.45 16.51
C LYS A 315 4.03 16.93 16.31
N TYR A 316 2.89 16.44 15.84
CA TYR A 316 2.71 15.01 15.58
C TYR A 316 3.67 14.47 14.51
N ARG A 317 3.95 15.26 13.46
CA ARG A 317 4.96 14.91 12.45
C ARG A 317 6.35 14.74 13.07
N LYS A 318 6.74 15.63 13.99
CA LYS A 318 8.01 15.52 14.73
C LYS A 318 8.04 14.32 15.67
N ASP A 319 6.93 14.01 16.32
CA ASP A 319 6.81 12.83 17.18
C ASP A 319 6.98 11.54 16.34
N LEU A 320 6.37 11.48 15.15
CA LEU A 320 6.55 10.39 14.20
C LEU A 320 8.01 10.24 13.74
N LEU A 321 8.71 11.32 13.40
CA LEU A 321 10.13 11.27 13.03
C LEU A 321 10.99 10.73 14.19
N THR A 322 10.70 11.14 15.41
CA THR A 322 11.38 10.63 16.61
C THR A 322 11.13 9.13 16.81
N LEU A 323 9.92 8.65 16.50
CA LEU A 323 9.60 7.22 16.54
C LEU A 323 10.32 6.44 15.42
N GLU A 324 10.49 7.02 14.24
CA GLU A 324 11.25 6.39 13.14
C GLU A 324 12.72 6.19 13.52
N GLU A 325 13.36 7.20 14.10
CA GLU A 325 14.75 7.08 14.57
C GLU A 325 14.92 5.94 15.58
N LYS A 326 14.00 5.84 16.55
CA LYS A 326 13.99 4.74 17.52
C LYS A 326 13.75 3.38 16.84
N LEU A 327 12.85 3.34 15.85
CA LEU A 327 12.54 2.13 15.11
C LEU A 327 13.78 1.59 14.39
N HIS A 328 14.62 2.45 13.81
CA HIS A 328 15.88 2.04 13.16
C HIS A 328 16.84 1.38 14.14
N ASP A 329 17.04 1.98 15.31
CA ASP A 329 17.90 1.42 16.36
C ASP A 329 17.38 0.06 16.84
N THR A 330 16.06 -0.05 17.04
CA THR A 330 15.42 -1.28 17.47
C THR A 330 15.52 -2.40 16.41
N ILE A 331 15.34 -2.09 15.12
CA ILE A 331 15.52 -3.06 14.02
C ILE A 331 16.96 -3.52 13.95
N LYS A 332 17.93 -2.61 14.08
CA LYS A 332 19.36 -2.93 14.07
C LYS A 332 19.76 -3.87 15.21
N ASN A 333 19.15 -3.69 16.38
CA ASN A 333 19.38 -4.52 17.55
C ASN A 333 18.48 -5.77 17.61
N GLU A 334 17.60 -5.95 16.63
CA GLU A 334 16.61 -7.04 16.55
C GLU A 334 15.79 -7.22 17.84
N ASN A 335 15.45 -6.11 18.53
CA ASN A 335 14.72 -6.12 19.79
C ASN A 335 13.21 -6.14 19.54
N ALA A 336 12.59 -7.31 19.70
CA ALA A 336 11.18 -7.53 19.39
C ALA A 336 10.20 -6.82 20.34
N GLU A 337 10.56 -6.67 21.62
CA GLU A 337 9.71 -5.99 22.61
C GLU A 337 9.62 -4.50 22.30
N GLN A 338 10.77 -3.85 22.10
CA GLN A 338 10.81 -2.44 21.70
C GLN A 338 10.18 -2.22 20.33
N TYR A 339 10.34 -3.18 19.40
CA TYR A 339 9.73 -3.06 18.07
C TYR A 339 8.20 -3.03 18.18
N LYS A 340 7.64 -3.90 19.04
CA LYS A 340 6.20 -3.91 19.32
C LYS A 340 5.74 -2.57 19.89
N GLU A 341 6.39 -2.08 20.95
CA GLU A 341 6.03 -0.81 21.60
C GLU A 341 6.09 0.37 20.64
N ILE A 342 7.19 0.52 19.90
CA ILE A 342 7.38 1.64 18.96
C ILE A 342 6.36 1.59 17.83
N THR A 343 6.10 0.42 17.26
CA THR A 343 5.13 0.30 16.17
C THR A 343 3.69 0.47 16.63
N GLU A 344 3.35 0.15 17.89
CA GLU A 344 2.05 0.49 18.48
C GLU A 344 1.86 2.01 18.61
N GLU A 345 2.88 2.75 19.05
CA GLU A 345 2.84 4.22 19.10
C GLU A 345 2.77 4.86 17.71
N ILE A 346 3.50 4.31 16.72
CA ILE A 346 3.38 4.77 15.32
C ILE A 346 1.95 4.57 14.82
N ARG A 347 1.35 3.39 15.03
CA ARG A 347 -0.03 3.11 14.62
C ARG A 347 -1.03 4.05 15.30
N LYS A 348 -0.80 4.42 16.57
CA LYS A 348 -1.66 5.39 17.26
C LYS A 348 -1.69 6.76 16.57
N ILE A 349 -0.54 7.26 16.11
CA ILE A 349 -0.44 8.61 15.50
C ILE A 349 -0.74 8.56 13.99
N ALA A 350 -0.05 7.68 13.27
CA ALA A 350 -0.14 7.59 11.81
C ALA A 350 -1.32 6.73 11.32
N GLY A 351 -2.11 6.19 12.26
CA GLY A 351 -3.21 5.27 12.04
C GLY A 351 -2.74 3.82 11.84
N ASN A 352 -1.74 3.62 10.99
CA ASN A 352 -1.21 2.29 10.76
C ASN A 352 0.25 2.36 10.30
N MET A 353 0.88 1.20 10.11
CA MET A 353 2.27 1.14 9.64
C MET A 353 2.43 1.63 8.20
N ASN A 354 1.35 1.85 7.44
CA ASN A 354 1.39 2.50 6.12
C ASN A 354 1.00 3.98 6.14
N LEU A 355 0.85 4.54 7.34
CA LEU A 355 0.59 5.95 7.57
C LEU A 355 -0.74 6.45 6.98
N SER A 356 -1.79 5.63 6.98
CA SER A 356 -3.06 6.00 6.35
C SER A 356 -3.71 7.27 6.93
N ASN A 357 -3.41 7.62 8.17
CA ASN A 357 -3.91 8.85 8.80
C ASN A 357 -3.14 10.11 8.37
N VAL A 358 -1.92 9.96 7.84
CA VAL A 358 -1.03 11.08 7.47
C VAL A 358 -1.34 11.54 6.04
N PHE A 359 -1.51 12.84 5.85
CA PHE A 359 -1.86 13.41 4.54
C PHE A 359 -1.40 14.86 4.43
N PHE A 360 -1.67 15.49 3.28
CA PHE A 360 -1.45 16.91 3.07
C PHE A 360 -2.28 17.75 4.05
N GLY A 361 -1.70 18.84 4.56
CA GLY A 361 -2.27 19.72 5.57
C GLY A 361 -2.19 19.17 7.00
N GLY A 362 -2.33 17.86 7.19
CA GLY A 362 -2.42 17.29 8.54
C GLY A 362 -2.79 15.81 8.59
N PHE A 363 -3.82 15.48 9.38
CA PHE A 363 -4.27 14.12 9.62
C PHE A 363 -5.77 13.96 9.40
N LYS A 364 -6.19 12.79 8.89
CA LYS A 364 -7.58 12.54 8.44
C LYS A 364 -8.56 12.20 9.57
N SER A 365 -8.03 11.78 10.71
CA SER A 365 -8.78 11.28 11.85
C SER A 365 -8.08 11.64 13.15
N LYS A 366 -8.85 11.66 14.24
CA LYS A 366 -8.36 12.02 15.57
C LYS A 366 -7.24 11.09 16.04
N ILE A 367 -6.19 11.66 16.61
CA ILE A 367 -5.06 10.91 17.17
C ILE A 367 -5.32 10.55 18.64
N ASN A 368 -5.85 11.49 19.43
CA ASN A 368 -6.34 11.25 20.78
C ASN A 368 -7.80 11.68 20.91
N ALA A 369 -8.53 11.02 21.81
CA ALA A 369 -9.95 11.29 22.03
C ALA A 369 -10.24 12.74 22.45
N GLU A 370 -9.32 13.34 23.21
CA GLU A 370 -9.41 14.72 23.72
C GLU A 370 -9.04 15.78 22.66
N ASP A 371 -8.48 15.36 21.53
CA ASP A 371 -8.04 16.30 20.50
C ASP A 371 -9.23 16.89 19.74
N ASN A 372 -9.14 18.19 19.43
CA ASN A 372 -10.00 18.82 18.43
C ASN A 372 -9.41 18.60 17.03
N LEU A 373 -10.10 17.84 16.17
CA LEU A 373 -9.58 17.48 14.85
C LEU A 373 -9.32 18.72 13.98
N GLU A 374 -10.14 19.77 14.12
CA GLU A 374 -9.98 21.03 13.39
C GLU A 374 -8.60 21.67 13.56
N ASP A 375 -7.90 21.38 14.67
CA ASP A 375 -6.60 21.98 14.95
C ASP A 375 -5.47 21.37 14.10
N TYR A 376 -5.70 20.25 13.41
CA TYR A 376 -4.69 19.53 12.62
C TYR A 376 -5.27 18.69 11.48
N LYS A 377 -6.49 19.00 11.05
CA LYS A 377 -7.15 18.25 9.97
C LYS A 377 -6.51 18.50 8.62
N THR A 378 -6.74 17.58 7.71
CA THR A 378 -6.47 17.75 6.28
C THR A 378 -7.48 18.71 5.67
N HIS A 379 -7.14 19.29 4.53
CA HIS A 379 -8.05 20.09 3.71
C HIS A 379 -8.03 19.61 2.26
N VAL A 380 -9.15 19.71 1.56
CA VAL A 380 -9.17 19.56 0.11
C VAL A 380 -8.35 20.69 -0.50
N PHE A 381 -7.46 20.33 -1.43
CA PHE A 381 -6.69 21.29 -2.21
C PHE A 381 -7.09 21.22 -3.67
N GLU A 382 -7.02 22.34 -4.36
CA GLU A 382 -7.20 22.35 -5.81
C GLU A 382 -6.08 21.53 -6.45
N VAL A 383 -6.47 20.54 -7.26
CA VAL A 383 -5.52 19.82 -8.10
C VAL A 383 -5.21 20.73 -9.27
N VAL A 384 -4.10 21.47 -9.19
CA VAL A 384 -3.65 22.31 -10.31
C VAL A 384 -3.27 21.39 -11.46
N GLU A 385 -4.10 21.39 -12.51
CA GLU A 385 -3.82 20.66 -13.74
C GLU A 385 -2.67 21.37 -14.50
N GLY A 386 -1.43 21.03 -14.15
CA GLY A 386 -0.26 21.31 -14.99
C GLY A 386 -0.09 20.24 -16.08
N THR A 387 0.92 20.38 -16.95
CA THR A 387 1.39 19.34 -17.91
C THR A 387 1.95 18.08 -17.21
N TYR A 388 1.27 17.56 -16.18
CA TYR A 388 1.59 16.34 -15.44
C TYR A 388 1.46 15.05 -16.25
N LYS A 389 1.02 15.13 -17.51
CA LYS A 389 1.02 13.98 -18.42
C LYS A 389 2.40 13.31 -18.52
N ASN A 390 3.48 14.06 -18.24
CA ASN A 390 4.88 13.60 -18.16
C ASN A 390 5.65 14.12 -16.93
N GLY A 391 4.98 14.62 -15.89
CA GLY A 391 5.66 15.16 -14.70
C GLY A 391 6.41 14.06 -13.94
N SER A 392 7.63 14.33 -13.49
CA SER A 392 8.43 13.40 -12.69
C SER A 392 8.87 14.04 -11.38
N VAL A 393 9.10 13.20 -10.36
CA VAL A 393 9.62 13.66 -9.07
C VAL A 393 11.08 13.25 -9.01
N GLU A 394 11.99 14.21 -9.12
CA GLU A 394 13.39 13.99 -8.82
C GLU A 394 13.61 14.05 -7.32
N TYR A 395 14.47 13.18 -6.81
CA TYR A 395 14.87 13.26 -5.42
C TYR A 395 16.35 12.91 -5.28
N SER A 396 17.00 13.52 -4.30
CA SER A 396 18.35 13.15 -3.90
C SER A 396 18.30 12.37 -2.60
N ILE A 397 19.06 11.29 -2.53
CA ILE A 397 19.28 10.52 -1.30
C ILE A 397 20.70 10.76 -0.79
N ASP A 398 20.89 10.71 0.52
CA ASP A 398 22.23 10.66 1.10
C ASP A 398 22.81 9.24 1.12
N SER A 399 24.03 9.12 1.67
CA SER A 399 24.74 7.86 1.79
C SER A 399 24.02 6.81 2.63
N GLU A 400 23.05 7.22 3.43
CA GLU A 400 22.24 6.32 4.25
C GLU A 400 20.91 5.99 3.54
N GLY A 401 20.62 6.60 2.40
CA GLY A 401 19.37 6.42 1.65
C GLY A 401 18.23 7.34 2.15
N ILE A 402 18.53 8.39 2.90
CA ILE A 402 17.54 9.39 3.35
C ILE A 402 17.34 10.42 2.24
N ILE A 403 16.08 10.69 1.89
CA ILE A 403 15.76 11.72 0.90
C ILE A 403 16.06 13.11 1.47
N LYS A 404 17.01 13.80 0.83
CA LYS A 404 17.43 15.16 1.20
C LYS A 404 16.60 16.23 0.52
N GLU A 405 16.33 16.04 -0.76
CA GLU A 405 15.64 17.01 -1.60
C GLU A 405 14.68 16.27 -2.52
N ILE A 406 13.48 16.83 -2.71
CA ILE A 406 12.52 16.39 -3.71
C ILE A 406 12.24 17.60 -4.59
N LYS A 407 12.35 17.43 -5.91
CA LYS A 407 12.01 18.41 -6.93
C LYS A 407 10.95 17.83 -7.83
N ILE A 408 9.85 18.55 -7.96
CA ILE A 408 8.86 18.23 -8.98
C ILE A 408 9.39 18.81 -10.30
N ARG A 409 9.60 17.94 -11.30
CA ARG A 409 9.87 18.35 -12.68
C ARG A 409 8.57 18.37 -13.44
N GLU A 410 8.23 19.54 -13.96
CA GLU A 410 7.18 19.68 -14.96
C GLU A 410 7.68 19.10 -16.29
N GLY A 411 6.79 18.36 -16.96
CA GLY A 411 7.03 17.72 -18.26
C GLY A 411 6.69 18.61 -19.44
#